data_AF-A0A356R6C0-F1
#
_entry.id   AF-A0A356R6C0-F1
#
_cell.length_a   1.000
_cell.length_b   1.000
_cell.length_c   1.000
_cell.angle_alpha   90.00
_cell.angle_beta   90.00
_cell.angle_gamma   90.00
#
_symmetry.space_group_name_H-M   'P 1'
#
loop_
_entity.id
_entity.type
_entity.pdbx_description
1 polymer ?
#
loop_
_entity_poly.entity_id
_entity_poly.type
_entity_poly.pdbx_seq_one_letter_code
_entity_poly.pdbx_strand_id
1 'polypeptide(L)'
;MNTTNQECHEGTTLDSLKCLLLDIAQQRSLNDLLWLIVRRLAERPTVVLARIWLLKPGDICSTCRLREECPDQTQCLHLVASAGRSGVGDKTEW
;
A
#
# COMPACT_ATOMS: atom_id res chain seq x y z
N MET A 1 -21.17 -5.15 -20.12
CA MET A 1 -20.24 -4.27 -20.86
C MET A 1 -20.19 -2.95 -20.12
N ASN A 2 -19.16 -2.74 -19.30
CA ASN A 2 -19.07 -1.61 -18.37
C ASN A 2 -18.22 -0.51 -19.02
N THR A 3 -18.88 0.43 -19.69
CA THR A 3 -18.28 1.44 -20.58
C THR A 3 -17.55 2.58 -19.84
N THR A 4 -17.63 2.64 -18.51
CA THR A 4 -17.19 3.81 -17.73
C THR A 4 -15.68 3.87 -17.48
N ASN A 5 -14.95 2.75 -17.60
CA ASN A 5 -13.50 2.71 -17.33
C ASN A 5 -12.62 2.89 -18.58
N GLN A 6 -13.21 2.95 -19.78
CA GLN A 6 -12.46 3.06 -21.03
C GLN A 6 -12.06 4.53 -21.33
N GLU A 7 -12.82 5.52 -20.84
CA GLU A 7 -12.65 6.94 -21.19
C GLU A 7 -11.47 7.63 -20.49
N CYS A 8 -11.01 7.16 -19.33
CA CYS A 8 -9.87 7.76 -18.61
C CYS A 8 -8.50 7.43 -19.25
N HIS A 9 -8.43 6.47 -20.18
CA HIS A 9 -7.16 6.01 -20.76
C HIS A 9 -6.68 6.84 -21.97
N GLU A 10 -7.52 7.71 -22.53
CA GLU A 10 -7.21 8.53 -23.74
C GLU A 10 -7.07 10.05 -23.45
N GLY A 11 -7.26 10.48 -22.20
CA GLY A 11 -7.25 11.91 -21.79
C GLY A 11 -5.86 12.51 -21.51
N THR A 12 -5.80 13.83 -21.45
CA THR A 12 -4.58 14.60 -21.10
C THR A 12 -4.09 14.28 -19.68
N THR A 13 -2.86 14.64 -19.32
CA THR A 13 -2.29 14.42 -17.96
C THR A 13 -3.18 14.92 -16.83
N LEU A 14 -3.95 15.99 -17.06
CA LEU A 14 -4.91 16.51 -16.09
C LEU A 14 -6.12 15.58 -15.90
N ASP A 15 -6.57 14.91 -16.95
CA ASP A 15 -7.68 13.96 -16.90
C ASP A 15 -7.27 12.69 -16.15
N SER A 16 -6.05 12.20 -16.36
CA SER A 16 -5.49 11.11 -15.54
C SER A 16 -5.39 11.47 -14.06
N LEU A 17 -5.02 12.71 -13.72
CA LEU A 17 -4.98 13.18 -12.33
C LEU A 17 -6.38 13.26 -11.71
N LYS A 18 -7.38 13.73 -12.45
CA LYS A 18 -8.78 13.77 -11.96
C LYS A 18 -9.33 12.38 -11.70
N CYS A 19 -9.10 11.41 -12.60
CA CYS A 19 -9.54 10.03 -12.38
C CYS A 19 -8.87 9.44 -11.12
N LEU A 20 -7.57 9.65 -10.93
CA LEU A 20 -6.86 9.23 -9.72
C LEU A 20 -7.45 9.84 -8.44
N LEU A 21 -7.77 11.14 -8.44
CA LEU A 21 -8.37 11.81 -7.29
C LEU A 21 -9.78 11.29 -6.98
N LEU A 22 -10.58 10.98 -8.01
CA LEU A 22 -11.89 10.36 -7.83
C LEU A 22 -11.79 8.94 -7.28
N ASP A 23 -10.84 8.14 -7.77
CA ASP A 23 -10.59 6.79 -7.25
C ASP A 23 -10.20 6.81 -5.78
N ILE A 24 -9.36 7.78 -5.38
CA ILE A 24 -8.97 8.02 -3.98
C ILE A 24 -10.19 8.44 -3.15
N ALA A 25 -11.01 9.36 -3.65
CA ALA A 25 -12.20 9.84 -2.95
C ALA A 25 -13.28 8.75 -2.77
N GLN A 26 -13.32 7.77 -3.68
CA GLN A 26 -14.21 6.61 -3.58
C GLN A 26 -13.71 5.54 -2.60
N GLN A 27 -12.45 5.57 -2.19
CA GLN A 27 -11.94 4.65 -1.17
C GLN A 27 -12.56 4.98 0.20
N ARG A 28 -13.54 4.17 0.62
CA ARG A 28 -14.17 4.26 1.95
C ARG A 28 -13.40 3.50 3.03
N SER A 29 -12.23 2.99 2.69
CA SER A 29 -11.40 2.15 3.54
C SER A 29 -9.98 2.70 3.54
N LEU A 30 -9.53 3.13 4.73
CA LEU A 30 -8.13 3.52 4.94
C LEU A 30 -7.18 2.39 4.50
N ASN A 31 -7.57 1.12 4.75
CA ASN A 31 -6.78 -0.02 4.33
C ASN A 31 -6.57 -0.07 2.81
N ASP A 32 -7.62 0.14 2.03
CA ASP A 32 -7.55 0.05 0.57
C ASP A 32 -6.72 1.20 -0.02
N LEU A 33 -6.83 2.40 0.56
CA LEU A 33 -5.98 3.54 0.22
C LEU A 33 -4.50 3.27 0.52
N LEU A 34 -4.17 2.72 1.69
CA LEU A 34 -2.79 2.40 2.06
C LEU A 34 -2.18 1.34 1.14
N TRP A 35 -2.97 0.33 0.74
CA TRP A 35 -2.57 -0.67 -0.23
C TRP A 35 -2.36 -0.08 -1.63
N LEU A 36 -3.24 0.82 -2.08
CA LEU A 36 -3.06 1.52 -3.34
C LEU A 36 -1.74 2.29 -3.37
N ILE A 37 -1.41 3.02 -2.32
CA ILE A 37 -0.17 3.81 -2.23
C ILE A 37 1.06 2.91 -2.38
N VAL A 38 1.21 1.85 -1.57
CA VAL A 38 2.41 1.00 -1.64
C VAL A 38 2.53 0.32 -3.01
N ARG A 39 1.41 -0.12 -3.62
CA ARG A 39 1.42 -0.74 -4.95
C ARG A 39 1.90 0.23 -6.02
N ARG A 40 1.38 1.47 -6.04
CA ARG A 40 1.81 2.50 -6.98
C ARG A 40 3.28 2.90 -6.81
N LEU A 41 3.80 2.88 -5.58
CA LEU A 41 5.22 3.12 -5.33
C LEU A 41 6.08 1.96 -5.85
N ALA A 42 5.70 0.72 -5.53
CA ALA A 42 6.40 -0.48 -5.97
C ALA A 42 6.32 -0.73 -7.49
N GLU A 43 5.36 -0.11 -8.17
CA GLU A 43 5.26 -0.14 -9.63
C GLU A 43 6.44 0.57 -10.33
N ARG A 44 7.16 1.44 -9.62
CA ARG A 44 8.27 2.22 -10.18
C ARG A 44 9.53 1.35 -10.33
N PRO A 45 10.23 1.40 -11.47
CA PRO A 45 11.45 0.60 -11.69
C PRO A 45 12.58 0.82 -10.67
N THR A 46 12.62 2.00 -10.03
CA THR A 46 13.63 2.38 -9.03
C THR A 46 13.26 1.98 -7.61
N VAL A 47 12.06 1.42 -7.39
CA VAL A 47 11.57 1.06 -6.06
C VAL A 47 11.47 -0.46 -5.97
N VAL A 48 12.35 -1.06 -5.18
CA VAL A 48 12.34 -2.52 -4.93
C VAL A 48 11.25 -2.89 -3.93
N LEU A 49 10.99 -2.02 -2.96
CA LEU A 49 10.07 -2.27 -1.85
C LEU A 49 9.54 -0.94 -1.28
N ALA A 50 8.25 -0.93 -0.93
CA ALA A 50 7.55 0.14 -0.25
C ALA A 50 6.71 -0.45 0.90
N ARG A 51 6.79 0.14 2.09
CA ARG A 51 6.04 -0.30 3.28
C ARG A 51 5.47 0.90 4.01
N ILE A 52 4.26 0.75 4.55
CA ILE A 52 3.67 1.73 5.47
C ILE A 52 3.50 1.07 6.83
N TRP A 53 4.03 1.76 7.84
CA TRP A 53 3.93 1.40 9.24
C TRP A 53 3.13 2.47 9.98
N LEU A 54 2.21 2.04 10.83
CA LEU A 54 1.45 2.95 11.70
C LEU A 54 1.78 2.67 13.16
N LEU A 55 1.92 3.73 13.95
CA LEU A 55 1.93 3.62 15.40
C LEU A 55 0.51 3.29 15.89
N LYS A 56 0.38 2.18 16.61
CA LYS A 56 -0.88 1.67 17.17
C LYS A 56 -0.63 1.07 18.56
N PRO A 57 -1.67 0.82 19.37
CA PRO A 57 -1.51 0.05 20.60
C PRO A 57 -0.87 -1.31 20.32
N GLY A 58 -0.05 -1.83 21.24
CA GLY A 58 0.53 -3.18 21.12
C GLY A 58 -0.47 -4.30 21.39
N ASP A 59 -1.55 -4.35 20.61
CA ASP A 59 -2.66 -5.30 20.75
C ASP A 59 -2.39 -6.65 20.06
N ILE A 60 -1.48 -6.69 19.07
CA ILE A 60 -1.09 -7.91 18.33
C ILE A 60 0.32 -8.41 18.65
N CYS A 61 0.95 -7.92 19.73
CA CYS A 61 2.32 -8.29 20.08
C CYS A 61 2.50 -9.79 20.36
N SER A 62 1.44 -10.55 20.66
CA SER A 62 1.51 -12.01 20.87
C SER A 62 1.89 -12.79 19.63
N THR A 63 1.57 -12.28 18.43
CA THR A 63 1.89 -12.90 17.14
C THR A 63 2.90 -12.09 16.33
N CYS A 64 3.37 -10.96 16.88
CA CYS A 64 4.36 -10.11 16.26
C CYS A 64 5.74 -10.79 16.22
N ARG A 65 6.31 -10.92 15.02
CA ARG A 65 7.64 -11.51 14.82
C ARG A 65 8.77 -10.68 15.44
N LEU A 66 8.55 -9.38 15.63
CA LEU A 66 9.51 -8.43 16.20
C LEU A 66 9.31 -8.25 17.72
N ARG A 67 8.49 -9.07 18.38
CA ARG A 67 8.16 -8.91 19.81
C ARG A 67 9.40 -8.90 20.70
N GLU A 68 10.36 -9.79 20.45
CA GLU A 68 11.60 -9.89 21.24
C GLU A 68 12.47 -8.64 21.14
N GLU A 69 12.36 -7.91 20.02
CA GLU A 69 13.10 -6.67 19.75
C GLU A 69 12.31 -5.42 20.16
N CYS A 70 11.10 -5.58 20.70
CA CYS A 70 10.19 -4.49 21.03
C CYS A 70 10.32 -4.14 22.53
N PRO A 71 11.12 -3.12 22.90
CA PRO A 71 11.37 -2.78 24.30
C PRO A 71 10.13 -2.23 25.01
N ASP A 72 9.19 -1.64 24.25
CA ASP A 72 7.93 -1.10 24.73
C ASP A 72 6.77 -1.62 23.88
N GLN A 73 5.90 -2.42 24.50
CA GLN A 73 4.73 -3.05 23.86
C GLN A 73 3.43 -2.27 24.10
N THR A 74 3.50 -1.04 24.62
CA THR A 74 2.31 -0.18 24.78
C THR A 74 1.92 0.48 23.45
N GLN A 75 2.91 0.88 22.64
CA GLN A 75 2.72 1.38 21.28
C GLN A 75 3.72 0.69 20.34
N CYS A 76 3.20 0.14 19.24
CA CYS A 76 3.98 -0.66 18.30
C CYS A 76 3.86 -0.12 16.87
N LEU A 77 4.92 -0.34 16.08
CA LEU A 77 4.90 -0.12 14.65
C LEU A 77 4.23 -1.30 13.96
N HIS A 78 3.02 -1.09 13.46
CA HIS A 78 2.25 -2.13 12.76
C HIS A 78 2.45 -1.96 11.26
N LEU A 79 2.99 -2.99 10.61
CA LEU A 79 3.03 -3.06 9.14
C LEU A 79 1.61 -3.23 8.62
N VAL A 80 1.08 -2.21 7.94
CA VAL A 80 -0.31 -2.20 7.46
C VAL A 80 -0.42 -2.34 5.95
N ALA A 81 0.65 -2.05 5.21
CA ALA A 81 0.72 -2.29 3.77
C ALA A 81 2.19 -2.49 3.34
N SER A 82 2.43 -3.43 2.43
CA SER A 82 3.75 -3.79 1.90
C SER A 82 3.60 -4.13 0.43
N ALA A 83 4.37 -3.51 -0.46
CA ALA A 83 4.44 -3.87 -1.87
C ALA A 83 5.88 -3.70 -2.42
N GLY A 84 6.24 -4.40 -3.49
CA GLY A 84 7.62 -4.57 -3.91
C GLY A 84 7.73 -5.58 -5.04
N ARG A 85 8.89 -5.66 -5.68
CA ARG A 85 9.21 -6.70 -6.66
C ARG A 85 10.67 -7.03 -6.49
N SER A 86 10.94 -8.24 -6.00
CA SER A 86 12.29 -8.78 -6.01
C SER A 86 12.70 -8.96 -7.47
N GLY A 87 13.80 -8.33 -7.90
CA GLY A 87 14.33 -8.48 -9.27
C GLY A 87 14.83 -9.90 -9.58
N VAL A 88 14.83 -10.79 -8.59
CA VAL A 88 15.02 -12.23 -8.75
C VAL A 88 13.63 -12.84 -8.85
N GLY A 89 13.31 -13.37 -10.03
CA GLY A 89 12.10 -14.15 -10.23
C GLY A 89 12.15 -15.41 -9.38
N ASP A 90 11.61 -15.34 -8.17
CA ASP A 90 10.99 -16.48 -7.52
C ASP A 90 10.04 -15.98 -6.42
N LYS A 91 8.94 -16.71 -6.26
CA LYS A 91 7.85 -16.45 -5.34
C LYS A 91 8.37 -16.43 -3.90
N THR A 92 8.43 -15.26 -3.30
CA THR A 92 8.19 -15.17 -1.85
C THR A 92 7.42 -13.89 -1.60
N GLU A 93 6.16 -14.05 -1.20
CA GLU A 93 5.33 -12.97 -0.69
C GLU A 93 6.02 -12.38 0.55
N TRP A 94 6.29 -11.07 0.54
CA TRP A 94 6.91 -10.30 1.63
C TRP A 94 6.03 -9.13 2.08
#